data_AF-A0A7S3T8G7-F1
#
_entry.id   AF-A0A7S3T8G7-F1
#
_cell.length_a   1.000
_cell.length_b   1.000
_cell.length_c   1.000
_cell.angle_alpha   90.00
_cell.angle_beta   90.00
_cell.angle_gamma   90.00
#
_symmetry.space_group_name_H-M   'P 1'
#
loop_
_entity.id
_entity.type
_entity.pdbx_description
1 polymer ?
#
loop_
_entity_poly.entity_id
_entity_poly.type
_entity_poly.pdbx_seq_one_letter_code
_entity_poly.pdbx_strand_id
1 'polypeptide(L)'
;VACRAMFALSLLMLVASASAVATTARTVAPAAVAARIVRVAAPLRMQAGEASPPLSSLDPEANRPRPAAPPVEAPAGTETLPPTSFLSLIEQAAAATEKALADGSRLLEVEFPPVPLSKLEDSAISAYDLLSANLQLVLEYAQRLNRVLNASPDQSIAITLPDAAERVRATEYLGDAEPAPGVRLWALSGGDAQPSPFGFLTSLVKSSDAAVEAAPWASAYIVLGVSCAELPSIRKLAELDDSTPIIAFNLKLDTLRGDLGLPGFPSKETHHAFLSRLKPVYYMRPRSYSLSLSRPPFLLSYQGVLFRCYPEGYQTLLDRGQGSYRRVCVQQRRPALGAFKAELTRALKVARRGESLVAASAWRH
;
A
#
# COMPACT_ATOMS: atom_id res chain seq x y z
N VAL A 1 -50.96 12.63 36.65
CA VAL A 1 -51.76 13.83 36.98
C VAL A 1 -50.80 14.96 37.32
N ALA A 2 -50.82 16.03 36.52
CA ALA A 2 -50.20 17.37 36.68
C ALA A 2 -48.69 17.46 37.04
N CYS A 3 -47.77 17.88 36.16
CA CYS A 3 -47.60 19.15 35.42
C CYS A 3 -46.78 20.21 36.18
N ARG A 4 -45.85 20.84 35.44
CA ARG A 4 -45.12 22.12 35.61
C ARG A 4 -43.62 22.00 35.94
N ALA A 5 -42.71 22.85 35.48
CA ALA A 5 -42.55 23.73 34.31
C ALA A 5 -41.28 24.59 34.57
N MET A 6 -40.71 25.13 33.49
CA MET A 6 -39.89 26.36 33.42
C MET A 6 -38.39 26.30 33.77
N PHE A 7 -37.62 26.17 32.69
CA PHE A 7 -36.30 26.77 32.50
C PHE A 7 -36.42 28.29 32.34
N ALA A 8 -35.58 29.07 33.04
CA ALA A 8 -35.34 30.49 32.76
C ALA A 8 -33.93 30.93 33.17
N LEU A 9 -33.25 31.58 32.21
CA LEU A 9 -32.34 32.74 32.31
C LEU A 9 -31.24 32.79 33.41
N SER A 10 -29.98 32.92 32.99
CA SER A 10 -29.32 34.24 32.94
C SER A 10 -27.86 34.17 32.50
N LEU A 11 -27.57 34.90 31.42
CA LEU A 11 -26.26 35.25 30.90
C LEU A 11 -25.85 36.58 31.55
N LEU A 12 -24.73 36.62 32.29
CA LEU A 12 -24.20 37.86 32.86
C LEU A 12 -22.84 38.20 32.24
N MET A 13 -22.82 39.34 31.55
CA MET A 13 -21.65 40.10 31.12
C MET A 13 -20.85 40.63 32.32
N LEU A 14 -19.52 40.64 32.21
CA LEU A 14 -18.69 41.61 32.93
C LEU A 14 -17.63 42.20 31.98
N VAL A 15 -17.65 43.54 31.91
CA VAL A 15 -16.82 44.41 31.09
C VAL A 15 -15.84 45.17 32.00
N ALA A 16 -14.68 45.51 31.42
CA ALA A 16 -13.72 46.57 31.76
C ALA A 16 -12.66 46.34 32.87
N SER A 17 -11.40 46.44 32.46
CA SER A 17 -10.57 47.61 32.80
C SER A 17 -9.35 47.71 31.88
N ALA A 18 -9.14 48.93 31.38
CA ALA A 18 -8.04 49.34 30.53
C ALA A 18 -6.85 49.83 31.37
N SER A 19 -5.63 49.70 30.85
CA SER A 19 -4.54 50.62 31.14
C SER A 19 -3.61 50.70 29.94
N ALA A 20 -3.62 51.88 29.32
CA ALA A 20 -2.73 52.29 28.26
C ALA A 20 -1.39 52.74 28.85
N VAL A 21 -0.29 52.33 28.23
CA VAL A 21 0.98 53.06 28.31
C VAL A 21 1.36 53.42 26.88
N ALA A 22 1.36 54.73 26.63
CA ALA A 22 1.79 55.35 25.40
C ALA A 22 3.31 55.33 25.30
N THR A 23 3.86 55.04 24.12
CA THR A 23 5.21 55.44 23.77
C THR A 23 5.19 56.00 22.36
N THR A 24 5.67 57.23 22.25
CA THR A 24 5.58 58.13 21.11
C THR A 24 6.53 57.74 19.98
N ALA A 25 6.06 58.07 18.78
CA ALA A 25 6.67 57.82 17.48
C ALA A 25 8.03 58.51 17.29
N ARG A 26 8.89 57.87 16.49
CA ARG A 26 9.83 58.56 15.59
C ARG A 26 9.68 58.00 14.18
N THR A 27 9.14 58.85 13.33
CA THR A 27 9.04 58.74 11.88
C THR A 27 10.40 59.01 11.23
N VAL A 28 10.86 58.10 10.37
CA VAL A 28 11.87 58.40 9.34
C VAL A 28 11.49 57.68 8.05
N ALA A 29 11.06 58.46 7.06
CA ALA A 29 11.19 58.22 5.63
C ALA A 29 12.09 59.36 5.08
N PRO A 30 12.65 59.34 3.85
CA PRO A 30 12.37 58.45 2.71
C PRO A 30 13.62 57.95 1.95
N ALA A 31 13.47 57.01 1.01
CA ALA A 31 14.23 57.01 -0.25
C ALA A 31 13.59 56.03 -1.26
N ALA A 32 13.03 56.59 -2.32
CA ALA A 32 12.54 55.86 -3.48
C ALA A 32 13.71 55.34 -4.32
N VAL A 33 13.74 54.04 -4.60
CA VAL A 33 14.58 53.46 -5.66
C VAL A 33 13.64 52.86 -6.70
N ALA A 34 13.47 53.60 -7.79
CA ALA A 34 12.77 53.16 -8.99
C ALA A 34 13.62 52.09 -9.71
N ALA A 35 13.20 50.84 -9.64
CA ALA A 35 13.76 49.78 -10.49
C ALA A 35 13.09 49.85 -11.88
N ARG A 36 13.87 50.31 -12.85
CA ARG A 36 13.56 50.39 -14.28
C ARG A 36 13.19 49.01 -14.84
N ILE A 37 11.97 48.86 -15.32
CA ILE A 37 11.60 47.81 -16.28
C ILE A 37 12.21 48.22 -17.63
N VAL A 38 13.30 47.57 -18.02
CA VAL A 38 13.83 47.69 -19.38
C VAL A 38 13.04 46.73 -20.27
N ARG A 39 12.13 47.29 -21.07
CA ARG A 39 11.60 46.62 -22.28
C ARG A 39 12.73 46.52 -23.29
N VAL A 40 13.34 45.34 -23.42
CA VAL A 40 14.16 45.01 -24.59
C VAL A 40 13.21 44.52 -25.68
N ALA A 41 12.87 45.40 -26.61
CA ALA A 41 12.30 45.02 -27.90
C ALA A 41 13.45 44.55 -28.79
N ALA A 42 13.61 43.24 -28.97
CA ALA A 42 14.46 42.66 -30.00
C ALA A 42 13.57 42.08 -31.10
N PRO A 43 13.78 42.43 -32.39
CA PRO A 43 13.00 41.86 -33.48
C PRO A 43 13.40 40.41 -33.71
N LEU A 44 12.42 39.51 -33.66
CA LEU A 44 12.55 38.12 -34.12
C LEU A 44 12.83 38.12 -35.62
N ARG A 45 14.10 38.00 -35.98
CA ARG A 45 14.54 37.69 -37.34
C ARG A 45 14.31 36.20 -37.57
N MET A 46 13.32 35.84 -38.39
CA MET A 46 13.16 34.47 -38.86
C MET A 46 14.37 34.09 -39.72
N GLN A 47 15.20 33.17 -39.21
CA GLN A 47 16.12 32.41 -40.04
C GLN A 47 15.40 31.14 -40.50
N ALA A 48 15.33 30.98 -41.81
CA ALA A 48 14.89 29.78 -42.48
C ALA A 48 16.03 28.75 -42.51
N GLY A 49 15.70 27.49 -42.22
CA GLY A 49 16.45 26.32 -42.68
C GLY A 49 17.22 25.56 -41.61
N GLU A 50 16.61 24.51 -41.06
CA GLU A 50 17.08 23.12 -41.28
C GLU A 50 15.89 22.18 -41.07
N ALA A 51 15.56 21.41 -42.11
CA ALA A 51 14.40 20.53 -42.16
C ALA A 51 14.60 19.33 -41.23
N SER A 52 13.68 19.14 -40.29
CA SER A 52 13.58 17.89 -39.54
C SER A 52 13.26 16.73 -40.49
N PRO A 53 13.85 15.54 -40.30
CA PRO A 53 13.53 14.39 -41.15
C PRO A 53 12.06 13.99 -40.97
N PRO A 54 11.40 13.49 -42.04
CA PRO A 54 10.00 13.09 -41.98
C PRO A 54 9.80 11.92 -41.00
N LEU A 55 8.67 11.97 -40.27
CA LEU A 55 8.16 10.94 -39.34
C LEU A 55 7.78 9.63 -40.05
N SER A 56 8.70 9.00 -40.79
CA SER A 56 8.41 7.81 -41.61
C SER A 56 9.44 6.70 -41.50
N SER A 57 10.14 6.58 -40.36
CA SER A 57 10.96 5.42 -40.04
C SER A 57 10.79 4.97 -38.59
N LEU A 58 9.54 4.81 -38.15
CA LEU A 58 9.26 3.95 -37.00
C LEU A 58 9.06 2.54 -37.56
N ASP A 59 10.06 1.68 -37.39
CA ASP A 59 9.93 0.26 -37.69
C ASP A 59 8.70 -0.28 -36.94
N PRO A 60 7.66 -0.78 -37.63
CA PRO A 60 6.45 -1.30 -36.98
C PRO A 60 6.71 -2.57 -36.15
N GLU A 61 7.94 -3.07 -36.16
CA GLU A 61 8.35 -4.28 -35.47
C GLU A 61 8.91 -4.01 -34.06
N ALA A 62 9.36 -2.78 -33.77
CA ALA A 62 9.92 -2.41 -32.47
C ALA A 62 8.87 -2.25 -31.36
N ASN A 63 7.58 -2.15 -31.71
CA ASN A 63 6.49 -1.92 -30.76
C ASN A 63 5.50 -3.10 -30.64
N ARG A 64 5.88 -4.30 -31.11
CA ARG A 64 5.11 -5.51 -30.82
C ARG A 64 5.41 -5.97 -29.40
N PRO A 65 4.40 -6.23 -28.54
CA PRO A 65 4.64 -6.93 -27.29
C PRO A 65 5.30 -8.27 -27.62
N ARG A 66 6.52 -8.47 -27.11
CA ARG A 66 7.27 -9.72 -27.27
C ARG A 66 6.35 -10.86 -26.81
N PRO A 67 6.08 -11.89 -27.64
CA PRO A 67 5.22 -12.98 -27.22
C PRO A 67 5.81 -13.61 -25.96
N ALA A 68 5.03 -13.60 -24.88
CA ALA A 68 5.36 -14.36 -23.69
C ALA A 68 5.62 -15.81 -24.13
N ALA A 69 6.72 -16.40 -23.65
CA ALA A 69 7.02 -17.80 -23.89
C ALA A 69 5.77 -18.65 -23.59
N PRO A 70 5.44 -19.65 -24.42
CA PRO A 70 4.26 -20.47 -24.20
C PRO A 70 4.34 -21.06 -22.78
N PRO A 71 3.35 -20.80 -21.90
CA PRO A 71 3.40 -21.37 -20.57
C PRO A 71 3.14 -22.87 -20.71
N VAL A 72 4.24 -23.62 -20.56
CA VAL A 72 4.27 -25.07 -20.37
C VAL A 72 3.53 -25.34 -19.06
N GLU A 73 2.60 -26.30 -19.05
CA GLU A 73 2.06 -26.81 -17.79
C GLU A 73 3.26 -27.27 -16.95
N ALA A 74 3.58 -26.51 -15.91
CA ALA A 74 4.65 -26.90 -15.02
C ALA A 74 4.24 -28.24 -14.40
N PRO A 75 5.11 -29.27 -14.40
CA PRO A 75 4.87 -30.45 -13.58
C PRO A 75 4.65 -30.02 -12.12
N ALA A 76 4.02 -30.86 -11.31
CA ALA A 76 3.78 -30.60 -9.89
C ALA A 76 5.12 -30.29 -9.17
N GLY A 77 5.50 -29.02 -9.18
CA GLY A 77 6.74 -28.55 -8.57
C GLY A 77 6.64 -28.59 -7.05
N THR A 78 7.79 -28.70 -6.39
CA THR A 78 7.99 -28.61 -4.94
C THR A 78 7.66 -27.23 -4.36
N GLU A 79 7.19 -26.31 -5.20
CA GLU A 79 6.82 -24.95 -4.83
C GLU A 79 5.66 -24.92 -3.84
N THR A 80 5.74 -23.97 -2.92
CA THR A 80 4.81 -23.73 -1.83
C THR A 80 3.44 -23.35 -2.39
N LEU A 81 2.37 -23.86 -1.77
CA LEU A 81 0.99 -23.51 -2.10
C LEU A 81 0.40 -22.57 -1.03
N PRO A 82 -0.61 -21.76 -1.40
CA PRO A 82 -1.29 -20.90 -0.45
C PRO A 82 -1.95 -21.75 0.64
N PRO A 83 -1.77 -21.41 1.92
CA PRO A 83 -2.41 -22.12 3.02
C PRO A 83 -3.89 -21.76 3.11
N THR A 84 -4.66 -22.63 3.76
CA THR A 84 -6.11 -22.46 3.96
C THR A 84 -6.47 -21.73 5.26
N SER A 85 -5.49 -21.48 6.14
CA SER A 85 -5.67 -20.79 7.43
C SER A 85 -4.81 -19.53 7.53
N PHE A 86 -5.28 -18.52 8.26
CA PHE A 86 -4.52 -17.29 8.48
C PHE A 86 -3.25 -17.51 9.31
N LEU A 87 -3.27 -18.43 10.27
CA LEU A 87 -2.08 -18.75 11.08
C LEU A 87 -0.94 -19.30 10.22
N SER A 88 -1.24 -20.31 9.39
CA SER A 88 -0.26 -20.88 8.48
C SER A 88 0.16 -19.88 7.40
N LEU A 89 -0.72 -18.95 7.01
CA LEU A 89 -0.39 -17.85 6.11
C LEU A 89 0.68 -16.94 6.75
N ILE A 90 0.46 -16.49 7.98
CA ILE A 90 1.41 -15.65 8.70
C ILE A 90 2.75 -16.36 8.89
N GLU A 91 2.74 -17.66 9.20
CA GLU A 91 3.96 -18.47 9.31
C GLU A 91 4.75 -18.51 7.99
N GLN A 92 4.07 -18.77 6.87
CA GLN A 92 4.73 -18.75 5.56
C GLN A 92 5.25 -17.36 5.20
N ALA A 93 4.49 -16.31 5.49
CA ALA A 93 4.89 -14.94 5.22
C ALA A 93 6.12 -14.54 6.06
N ALA A 94 6.16 -14.88 7.34
CA ALA A 94 7.30 -14.62 8.22
C ALA A 94 8.55 -15.37 7.73
N ALA A 95 8.42 -16.67 7.43
CA ALA A 95 9.53 -17.48 6.93
C ALA A 95 10.07 -16.96 5.58
N ALA A 96 9.19 -16.49 4.68
CA ALA A 96 9.60 -15.88 3.41
C ALA A 96 10.36 -14.57 3.64
N THR A 97 9.91 -13.75 4.58
CA THR A 97 10.58 -12.51 4.99
C THR A 97 11.95 -12.78 5.60
N GLU A 98 12.07 -13.72 6.54
CA GLU A 98 13.33 -14.10 7.17
C GLU A 98 14.39 -14.49 6.14
N LYS A 99 14.02 -15.33 5.17
CA LYS A 99 14.91 -15.71 4.06
C LYS A 99 15.33 -14.50 3.22
N ALA A 100 14.41 -13.60 2.91
CA ALA A 100 14.74 -12.40 2.13
C ALA A 100 15.66 -11.44 2.90
N LEU A 101 15.48 -11.32 4.22
CA LEU A 101 16.34 -10.51 5.09
C LEU A 101 17.75 -11.11 5.19
N ALA A 102 17.84 -12.44 5.31
CA ALA A 102 19.11 -13.17 5.29
C ALA A 102 19.86 -12.98 3.96
N ASP A 103 19.14 -12.91 2.84
CA ASP A 103 19.69 -12.60 1.51
C ASP A 103 20.03 -11.10 1.31
N GLY A 104 19.97 -10.29 2.37
CA GLY A 104 20.34 -8.88 2.35
C GLY A 104 19.26 -7.92 1.83
N SER A 105 18.05 -8.40 1.53
CA SER A 105 16.94 -7.51 1.15
C SER A 105 16.48 -6.71 2.38
N ARG A 106 16.13 -5.42 2.21
CA ARG A 106 15.69 -4.54 3.30
C ARG A 106 14.34 -3.86 3.06
N LEU A 107 13.97 -3.63 1.80
CA LEU A 107 12.66 -3.09 1.42
C LEU A 107 11.77 -4.22 0.92
N LEU A 108 10.83 -4.66 1.75
CA LEU A 108 10.03 -5.85 1.52
C LEU A 108 8.54 -5.51 1.42
N GLU A 109 7.82 -6.28 0.62
CA GLU A 109 6.36 -6.19 0.50
C GLU A 109 5.74 -7.55 0.87
N VAL A 110 4.83 -7.52 1.84
CA VAL A 110 4.00 -8.66 2.28
C VAL A 110 2.55 -8.27 2.04
N GLU A 111 1.88 -8.98 1.14
CA GLU A 111 0.53 -8.67 0.71
C GLU A 111 -0.33 -9.93 0.66
N PHE A 112 -1.44 -9.92 1.37
CA PHE A 112 -2.46 -10.96 1.33
C PHE A 112 -3.81 -10.41 1.80
N PRO A 113 -4.93 -11.10 1.51
CA PRO A 113 -6.24 -10.66 1.96
C PRO A 113 -6.29 -10.69 3.50
N PRO A 114 -6.61 -9.58 4.19
CA PRO A 114 -6.64 -9.55 5.66
C PRO A 114 -7.89 -10.23 6.23
N VAL A 115 -8.90 -10.45 5.40
CA VAL A 115 -10.13 -11.17 5.74
C VAL A 115 -10.52 -12.06 4.55
N PRO A 116 -11.37 -13.08 4.74
CA PRO A 116 -11.84 -13.93 3.66
C PRO A 116 -12.46 -13.12 2.52
N LEU A 117 -12.33 -13.62 1.28
CA LEU A 117 -12.82 -12.93 0.08
C LEU A 117 -14.30 -12.60 0.13
N SER A 118 -15.12 -13.50 0.69
CA SER A 118 -16.55 -13.27 0.88
C SER A 118 -16.85 -12.04 1.72
N LYS A 119 -15.99 -11.71 2.68
CA LYS A 119 -16.09 -10.49 3.49
C LYS A 119 -15.50 -9.27 2.80
N LEU A 120 -14.47 -9.44 1.96
CA LEU A 120 -13.91 -8.32 1.18
C LEU A 120 -14.86 -7.79 0.10
N GLU A 121 -15.75 -8.65 -0.40
CA GLU A 121 -16.78 -8.26 -1.38
C GLU A 121 -18.01 -7.60 -0.70
N ASP A 122 -18.08 -7.61 0.63
CA ASP A 122 -19.13 -6.95 1.39
C ASP A 122 -18.88 -5.43 1.47
N SER A 123 -19.81 -4.66 0.91
CA SER A 123 -19.80 -3.19 0.96
C SER A 123 -19.91 -2.62 2.37
N ALA A 124 -20.34 -3.42 3.36
CA ALA A 124 -20.44 -3.00 4.74
C ALA A 124 -19.09 -2.96 5.46
N ILE A 125 -18.03 -3.59 4.92
CA ILE A 125 -16.72 -3.59 5.56
C ILE A 125 -16.08 -2.20 5.43
N SER A 126 -15.80 -1.57 6.57
CA SER A 126 -15.16 -0.27 6.59
C SER A 126 -13.64 -0.38 6.44
N ALA A 127 -12.98 0.73 6.11
CA ALA A 127 -11.52 0.80 6.15
C ALA A 127 -10.96 0.51 7.55
N TYR A 128 -11.70 0.87 8.60
CA TYR A 128 -11.32 0.62 9.99
C TYR A 128 -11.42 -0.86 10.36
N ASP A 129 -12.41 -1.60 9.84
CA ASP A 129 -12.50 -3.05 10.06
C ASP A 129 -11.32 -3.79 9.43
N LEU A 130 -10.92 -3.35 8.23
CA LEU A 130 -9.74 -3.90 7.54
C LEU A 130 -8.45 -3.52 8.25
N LEU A 131 -8.32 -2.30 8.77
CA LEU A 131 -7.16 -1.88 9.56
C LEU A 131 -7.06 -2.67 10.86
N SER A 132 -8.17 -2.88 11.55
CA SER A 132 -8.25 -3.67 12.79
C SER A 132 -7.84 -5.13 12.55
N ALA A 133 -8.33 -5.74 11.46
CA ALA A 133 -7.90 -7.09 11.06
C ALA A 133 -6.40 -7.12 10.75
N ASN A 134 -5.88 -6.11 10.03
CA ASN A 134 -4.44 -5.99 9.78
C ASN A 134 -3.62 -5.80 11.05
N LEU A 135 -4.10 -5.06 12.05
CA LEU A 135 -3.41 -4.87 13.33
C LEU A 135 -3.23 -6.21 14.08
N GLN A 136 -4.25 -7.07 14.06
CA GLN A 136 -4.14 -8.41 14.65
C GLN A 136 -3.13 -9.29 13.89
N LEU A 137 -3.24 -9.31 12.56
CA LEU A 137 -2.36 -10.12 11.71
C LEU A 137 -0.90 -9.65 11.78
N VAL A 138 -0.67 -8.34 11.82
CA VAL A 138 0.69 -7.78 11.88
C VAL A 138 1.32 -7.99 13.25
N LEU A 139 0.55 -7.99 14.35
CA LEU A 139 1.07 -8.31 15.68
C LEU A 139 1.58 -9.76 15.74
N GLU A 140 0.79 -10.70 15.26
CA GLU A 140 1.17 -12.12 15.16
C GLU A 140 2.38 -12.36 14.25
N TYR A 141 2.45 -11.62 13.14
CA TYR A 141 3.57 -11.63 12.21
C TYR A 141 4.84 -11.02 12.85
N ALA A 142 4.71 -9.88 13.53
CA ALA A 142 5.80 -9.19 14.21
C ALA A 142 6.40 -10.06 15.30
N GLN A 143 5.58 -10.68 16.17
CA GLN A 143 6.06 -11.58 17.22
C GLN A 143 6.89 -12.77 16.68
N ARG A 144 6.57 -13.26 15.48
CA ARG A 144 7.35 -14.32 14.82
C ARG A 144 8.69 -13.80 14.35
N LEU A 145 8.70 -12.69 13.62
CA LEU A 145 9.93 -12.05 13.15
C LEU A 145 10.82 -11.58 14.31
N ASN A 146 10.23 -11.20 15.43
CA ASN A 146 10.93 -10.73 16.62
C ASN A 146 11.97 -11.74 17.12
N ARG A 147 11.68 -13.04 16.95
CA ARG A 147 12.59 -14.14 17.31
C ARG A 147 13.86 -14.18 16.47
N VAL A 148 13.81 -13.59 15.27
CA VAL A 148 14.90 -13.59 14.29
C VAL A 148 15.60 -12.24 14.21
N LEU A 149 14.86 -11.13 14.39
CA LEU A 149 15.35 -9.77 14.15
C LEU A 149 15.87 -9.06 15.39
N ASN A 150 15.50 -9.48 16.60
CA ASN A 150 15.99 -8.81 17.79
C ASN A 150 17.41 -9.26 18.13
N ALA A 151 18.35 -8.33 17.92
CA ALA A 151 19.74 -8.48 18.34
C ALA A 151 19.94 -8.19 19.83
N SER A 152 19.06 -7.39 20.45
CA SER A 152 19.20 -6.88 21.82
C SER A 152 17.86 -6.68 22.54
N PRO A 153 17.82 -6.74 23.88
CA PRO A 153 16.61 -6.49 24.67
C PRO A 153 16.09 -5.05 24.57
N ASP A 154 16.94 -4.09 24.21
CA ASP A 154 16.59 -2.68 24.05
C ASP A 154 16.02 -2.34 22.65
N GLN A 155 16.06 -3.31 21.73
CA GLN A 155 15.50 -3.15 20.39
C GLN A 155 14.12 -3.79 20.28
N SER A 156 13.30 -3.25 19.38
CA SER A 156 11.96 -3.76 19.14
C SER A 156 11.53 -3.54 17.70
N ILE A 157 10.61 -4.36 17.22
CA ILE A 157 9.96 -4.16 15.93
C ILE A 157 8.94 -3.02 16.07
N ALA A 158 9.07 -2.01 15.21
CA ALA A 158 8.17 -0.86 15.14
C ALA A 158 7.00 -1.13 14.18
N ILE A 159 5.81 -1.40 14.72
CA ILE A 159 4.56 -1.39 13.95
C ILE A 159 4.22 0.08 13.68
N THR A 160 4.43 0.53 12.45
CA THR A 160 4.45 1.95 12.08
C THR A 160 3.18 2.36 11.35
N LEU A 161 2.49 3.33 11.92
CA LEU A 161 1.23 3.88 11.43
C LEU A 161 1.39 5.22 10.71
N PRO A 162 0.38 5.64 9.93
CA PRO A 162 0.46 6.86 9.12
C PRO A 162 0.77 8.11 9.94
N ASP A 163 0.10 8.26 11.09
CA ASP A 163 0.23 9.42 11.96
C ASP A 163 0.01 9.05 13.44
N ALA A 164 0.17 10.06 14.31
CA ALA A 164 0.01 9.89 15.75
C ALA A 164 -1.45 9.56 16.16
N ALA A 165 -2.46 10.01 15.42
CA ALA A 165 -3.85 9.72 15.74
C ALA A 165 -4.17 8.24 15.48
N GLU A 166 -3.68 7.67 14.38
CA GLU A 166 -3.76 6.24 14.10
C GLU A 166 -2.97 5.42 15.13
N ARG A 167 -1.81 5.91 15.59
CA ARG A 167 -1.06 5.31 16.72
C ARG A 167 -1.87 5.24 18.00
N VAL A 168 -2.54 6.33 18.39
CA VAL A 168 -3.39 6.35 19.58
C VAL A 168 -4.54 5.35 19.43
N ARG A 169 -5.23 5.34 18.28
CA ARG A 169 -6.31 4.39 18.01
C ARG A 169 -5.86 2.94 18.04
N ALA A 170 -4.71 2.63 17.45
CA ALA A 170 -4.16 1.28 17.49
C ALA A 170 -3.74 0.88 18.91
N THR A 171 -3.22 1.81 19.70
CA THR A 171 -2.91 1.62 21.12
C THR A 171 -4.18 1.28 21.90
N GLU A 172 -5.27 2.02 21.70
CA GLU A 172 -6.57 1.75 22.32
C GLU A 172 -7.13 0.39 21.90
N TYR A 173 -7.01 0.04 20.61
CA TYR A 173 -7.49 -1.23 20.07
C TYR A 173 -6.72 -2.44 20.60
N LEU A 174 -5.38 -2.35 20.68
CA LEU A 174 -4.52 -3.42 21.17
C LEU A 174 -4.39 -3.44 22.70
N GLY A 175 -4.81 -2.36 23.37
CA GLY A 175 -4.77 -2.18 24.81
C GLY A 175 -3.46 -1.61 25.35
N ASP A 176 -2.37 -1.64 24.58
CA ASP A 176 -1.05 -1.13 24.97
C ASP A 176 -0.26 -0.62 23.74
N ALA A 177 0.64 0.34 23.97
CA ALA A 177 1.60 0.82 22.98
C ALA A 177 2.73 -0.19 22.76
N GLU A 178 2.95 -1.08 23.72
CA GLU A 178 3.83 -2.24 23.62
C GLU A 178 3.01 -3.55 23.68
N PRO A 179 2.25 -3.86 22.61
CA PRO A 179 1.25 -4.94 22.64
C PRO A 179 1.84 -6.35 22.79
N ALA A 180 3.16 -6.52 22.60
CA ALA A 180 3.86 -7.78 22.83
C ALA A 180 5.35 -7.54 23.13
N PRO A 181 6.05 -8.49 23.78
CA PRO A 181 7.48 -8.37 24.05
C PRO A 181 8.29 -8.14 22.77
N GLY A 182 9.06 -7.04 22.74
CA GLY A 182 9.87 -6.65 21.59
C GLY A 182 9.07 -6.07 20.41
N VAL A 183 7.81 -5.71 20.60
CA VAL A 183 6.96 -5.09 19.57
C VAL A 183 6.35 -3.82 20.14
N ARG A 184 6.53 -2.70 19.43
CA ARG A 184 6.04 -1.38 19.85
C ARG A 184 5.37 -0.65 18.70
N LEU A 185 4.35 0.15 19.03
CA LEU A 185 3.65 0.99 18.07
C LEU A 185 4.42 2.31 17.82
N TRP A 186 4.50 2.71 16.56
CA TRP A 186 5.13 3.96 16.12
C TRP A 186 4.26 4.69 15.09
N ALA A 187 4.58 5.95 14.82
CA ALA A 187 3.96 6.76 13.78
C ALA A 187 5.03 7.35 12.87
N LEU A 188 4.76 7.47 11.57
CA LEU A 188 5.72 8.08 10.63
C LEU A 188 6.09 9.51 11.03
N SER A 189 5.15 10.25 11.62
CA SER A 189 5.34 11.62 12.11
C SER A 189 6.08 11.74 13.46
N GLY A 190 6.47 10.63 14.08
CA GLY A 190 7.03 10.62 15.43
C GLY A 190 6.00 10.47 16.55
N GLY A 191 6.50 10.23 17.76
CA GLY A 191 5.72 9.92 18.96
C GLY A 191 5.68 11.10 19.91
N ASP A 192 4.69 11.99 19.76
CA ASP A 192 4.05 12.81 20.82
C ASP A 192 3.14 13.94 20.26
N ALA A 193 2.57 13.79 19.07
CA ALA A 193 1.60 14.77 18.59
C ALA A 193 0.23 14.56 19.26
N GLN A 194 -0.11 15.44 20.20
CA GLN A 194 -1.49 15.58 20.70
C GLN A 194 -2.45 15.88 19.54
N PRO A 195 -3.62 15.23 19.46
CA PRO A 195 -4.56 15.45 18.38
C PRO A 195 -5.11 16.89 18.47
N SER A 196 -4.65 17.78 17.60
CA SER A 196 -5.20 19.12 17.48
C SER A 196 -6.43 19.11 16.54
N PRO A 197 -7.61 19.58 16.99
CA PRO A 197 -8.84 19.59 16.17
C PRO A 197 -8.71 20.40 14.87
N PHE A 198 -7.79 21.38 14.84
CA PHE A 198 -7.47 22.20 13.66
C PHE A 198 -6.35 21.60 12.78
N GLY A 199 -5.69 20.52 13.22
CA GLY A 199 -4.61 19.85 12.49
C GLY A 199 -5.09 19.07 11.26
N PHE A 200 -6.34 18.63 11.24
CA PHE A 200 -6.94 17.89 10.13
C PHE A 200 -7.00 18.72 8.84
N LEU A 201 -7.48 19.96 8.91
CA LEU A 201 -7.53 20.87 7.76
C LEU A 201 -6.12 21.27 7.26
N THR A 202 -5.13 21.27 8.15
CA THR A 202 -3.75 21.62 7.80
C THR A 202 -2.99 20.42 7.21
N SER A 203 -3.27 19.19 7.65
CA SER A 203 -2.65 17.95 7.16
C SER A 203 -3.06 17.61 5.73
N LEU A 204 -4.26 18.04 5.32
CA LEU A 204 -4.77 17.88 3.95
C LEU A 204 -4.01 18.76 2.93
N VAL A 205 -3.32 19.81 3.39
CA VAL A 205 -2.52 20.73 2.58
C VAL A 205 -1.01 20.49 2.75
N LYS A 206 -0.57 19.88 3.87
CA LYS A 206 0.85 19.67 4.23
C LYS A 206 1.36 18.23 4.13
N SER A 207 0.61 17.30 3.54
CA SER A 207 1.02 15.88 3.45
C SER A 207 2.25 15.61 2.57
N SER A 208 2.82 16.61 1.88
CA SER A 208 4.10 16.47 1.17
C SER A 208 5.36 16.72 2.04
N ASP A 209 5.20 17.31 3.23
CA ASP A 209 6.34 17.71 4.08
C ASP A 209 6.12 17.47 5.58
N ALA A 210 5.45 16.36 5.91
CA ALA A 210 5.46 15.87 7.28
C ALA A 210 6.89 15.49 7.68
N ALA A 211 7.34 15.97 8.84
CA ALA A 211 8.62 15.57 9.43
C ALA A 211 8.53 14.07 9.75
N VAL A 212 9.37 13.28 9.08
CA VAL A 212 9.45 11.84 9.33
C VAL A 212 10.48 11.60 10.42
N GLU A 213 10.10 10.84 11.44
CA GLU A 213 10.97 10.52 12.57
C GLU A 213 11.22 9.02 12.65
N ALA A 214 12.49 8.63 12.54
CA ALA A 214 12.92 7.27 12.75
C ALA A 214 12.90 6.94 14.25
N ALA A 215 12.26 5.83 14.63
CA ALA A 215 12.32 5.32 15.98
C ALA A 215 13.75 4.79 16.27
N PRO A 216 14.49 5.33 17.26
CA PRO A 216 15.90 4.98 17.50
C PRO A 216 16.09 3.55 18.03
N TRP A 217 15.03 2.96 18.56
CA TRP A 217 15.01 1.59 19.11
C TRP A 217 14.54 0.54 18.09
N ALA A 218 14.16 0.95 16.87
CA ALA A 218 13.58 0.04 15.89
C ALA A 218 14.63 -0.91 15.31
N SER A 219 14.41 -2.22 15.43
CA SER A 219 15.17 -3.25 14.70
C SER A 219 14.61 -3.51 13.30
N ALA A 220 13.32 -3.17 13.09
CA ALA A 220 12.63 -3.24 11.81
C ALA A 220 11.38 -2.34 11.86
N TYR A 221 10.96 -1.82 10.72
CA TYR A 221 9.69 -1.13 10.55
C TYR A 221 8.69 -2.02 9.81
N ILE A 222 7.50 -2.23 10.37
CA ILE A 222 6.39 -2.85 9.65
C ILE A 222 5.31 -1.79 9.46
N VAL A 223 5.16 -1.32 8.23
CA VAL A 223 4.26 -0.20 7.89
C VAL A 223 2.91 -0.74 7.45
N LEU A 224 1.84 -0.21 8.06
CA LEU A 224 0.45 -0.56 7.74
C LEU A 224 -0.44 0.68 7.64
N GLY A 225 -1.59 0.54 6.97
CA GLY A 225 -2.65 1.55 6.97
C GLY A 225 -2.35 2.84 6.20
N VAL A 226 -1.23 2.92 5.47
CA VAL A 226 -0.89 4.11 4.68
C VAL A 226 -1.68 4.19 3.37
N SER A 227 -1.84 5.42 2.91
CA SER A 227 -2.42 5.76 1.61
C SER A 227 -1.33 6.28 0.65
N CYS A 228 -1.74 6.77 -0.52
CA CYS A 228 -0.85 7.42 -1.47
C CYS A 228 -0.10 8.63 -0.87
N ALA A 229 -0.73 9.34 0.06
CA ALA A 229 -0.19 10.57 0.64
C ALA A 229 1.04 10.32 1.52
N GLU A 230 1.13 9.15 2.17
CA GLU A 230 2.22 8.84 3.09
C GLU A 230 3.36 8.03 2.46
N LEU A 231 3.22 7.60 1.18
CA LEU A 231 4.31 6.91 0.48
C LEU A 231 5.62 7.71 0.40
N PRO A 232 5.61 9.04 0.16
CA PRO A 232 6.82 9.86 0.25
C PRO A 232 7.46 9.83 1.65
N SER A 233 6.66 9.73 2.70
CA SER A 233 7.15 9.65 4.09
C SER A 233 7.87 8.32 4.35
N ILE A 234 7.35 7.21 3.81
CA ILE A 234 8.05 5.91 3.89
C ILE A 234 9.37 5.95 3.10
N ARG A 235 9.39 6.62 1.93
CA ARG A 235 10.62 6.85 1.18
C ARG A 235 11.64 7.64 2.02
N LYS A 236 11.22 8.74 2.66
CA LYS A 236 12.09 9.53 3.55
C LYS A 236 12.61 8.66 4.71
N LEU A 237 11.77 7.81 5.31
CA LEU A 237 12.20 6.88 6.35
C LEU A 237 13.30 5.93 5.87
N ALA A 238 13.15 5.38 4.66
CA ALA A 238 14.16 4.52 4.03
C ALA A 238 15.46 5.27 3.67
N GLU A 239 15.39 6.57 3.42
CA GLU A 239 16.55 7.42 3.13
C GLU A 239 17.29 7.86 4.42
N LEU A 240 16.59 7.95 5.56
CA LEU A 240 17.17 8.24 6.86
C LEU A 240 18.02 7.08 7.39
N ASP A 241 17.56 5.85 7.16
CA ASP A 241 18.26 4.63 7.59
C ASP A 241 18.07 3.50 6.57
N ASP A 242 19.13 3.20 5.81
CA ASP A 242 19.15 2.09 4.84
C ASP A 242 19.50 0.74 5.49
N SER A 243 19.91 0.73 6.77
CA SER A 243 20.31 -0.48 7.49
C SER A 243 19.11 -1.22 8.09
N THR A 244 18.11 -0.47 8.56
CA THR A 244 16.90 -1.02 9.18
C THR A 244 15.89 -1.48 8.12
N PRO A 245 15.44 -2.75 8.13
CA PRO A 245 14.48 -3.24 7.16
C PRO A 245 13.11 -2.58 7.32
N ILE A 246 12.47 -2.29 6.19
CA ILE A 246 11.11 -1.76 6.09
C ILE A 246 10.24 -2.77 5.35
N ILE A 247 9.18 -3.21 6.01
CA ILE A 247 8.20 -4.18 5.51
C ILE A 247 6.88 -3.44 5.28
N ALA A 248 6.50 -3.30 4.02
CA ALA A 248 5.16 -2.85 3.63
C ALA A 248 4.17 -4.01 3.81
N PHE A 249 3.27 -3.89 4.80
CA PHE A 249 2.34 -4.96 5.17
C PHE A 249 0.91 -4.62 4.76
N ASN A 250 0.35 -5.39 3.84
CA ASN A 250 -1.03 -5.28 3.32
C ASN A 250 -1.41 -3.86 2.87
N LEU A 251 -0.47 -3.13 2.28
CA LEU A 251 -0.67 -1.75 1.80
C LEU A 251 -1.37 -1.68 0.44
N LYS A 252 -1.58 -2.81 -0.25
CA LYS A 252 -2.12 -2.83 -1.61
C LYS A 252 -1.31 -1.93 -2.55
N LEU A 253 0.02 -2.04 -2.50
CA LEU A 253 0.93 -1.19 -3.29
C LEU A 253 0.61 -1.20 -4.78
N ASP A 254 0.00 -2.26 -5.30
CA ASP A 254 -0.49 -2.29 -6.69
C ASP A 254 -1.51 -1.22 -7.04
N THR A 255 -2.38 -0.91 -6.10
CA THR A 255 -3.38 0.15 -6.26
C THR A 255 -2.72 1.50 -6.00
N LEU A 256 -1.85 1.58 -4.98
CA LEU A 256 -1.14 2.82 -4.63
C LEU A 256 -0.03 3.19 -5.64
N ARG A 257 0.40 2.25 -6.49
CA ARG A 257 1.34 2.46 -7.60
C ARG A 257 0.70 3.17 -8.80
N GLY A 258 -0.58 3.53 -8.75
CA GLY A 258 -1.21 4.34 -9.78
C GLY A 258 -0.78 5.80 -9.70
N ASP A 259 0.01 6.27 -10.66
CA ASP A 259 0.27 7.70 -10.85
C ASP A 259 -0.88 8.31 -11.66
N LEU A 260 -1.79 9.02 -10.97
CA LEU A 260 -2.87 9.75 -11.63
C LEU A 260 -2.50 11.21 -11.92
N GLY A 261 -1.29 11.66 -11.55
CA GLY A 261 -0.90 13.08 -11.64
C GLY A 261 -1.78 14.02 -10.81
N LEU A 262 -2.56 13.48 -9.88
CA LEU A 262 -3.48 14.22 -9.04
C LEU A 262 -2.80 14.62 -7.71
N PRO A 263 -3.17 15.76 -7.11
CA PRO A 263 -2.69 16.15 -5.79
C PRO A 263 -2.95 15.01 -4.76
N GLY A 264 -1.92 14.66 -3.98
CA GLY A 264 -1.98 13.56 -3.00
C GLY A 264 -1.57 12.19 -3.55
N PHE A 265 -1.25 12.09 -4.85
CA PHE A 265 -0.62 10.89 -5.42
C PHE A 265 0.90 11.00 -5.40
N PRO A 266 1.62 9.89 -5.20
CA PRO A 266 3.08 9.84 -5.34
C PRO A 266 3.54 10.36 -6.71
N SER A 267 4.66 11.08 -6.73
CA SER A 267 5.28 11.51 -7.99
C SER A 267 5.84 10.29 -8.76
N LYS A 268 5.91 10.42 -10.09
CA LYS A 268 6.57 9.43 -10.97
C LYS A 268 7.97 9.02 -10.49
N GLU A 269 8.71 9.96 -9.91
CA GLU A 269 10.03 9.68 -9.34
C GLU A 269 9.94 8.74 -8.12
N THR A 270 9.02 8.98 -7.19
CA THR A 270 8.78 8.08 -6.05
C THR A 270 8.36 6.68 -6.53
N HIS A 271 7.55 6.57 -7.58
CA HIS A 271 7.26 5.26 -8.18
C HIS A 271 8.51 4.56 -8.70
N HIS A 272 9.32 5.26 -9.49
CA HIS A 272 10.46 4.67 -10.16
C HIS A 272 11.64 4.40 -9.22
N ALA A 273 11.95 5.32 -8.31
CA ALA A 273 13.11 5.26 -7.44
C ALA A 273 12.87 4.46 -6.15
N PHE A 274 11.64 4.47 -5.61
CA PHE A 274 11.33 3.83 -4.33
C PHE A 274 10.43 2.59 -4.48
N LEU A 275 9.24 2.73 -5.10
CA LEU A 275 8.27 1.62 -5.16
C LEU A 275 8.73 0.41 -6.00
N SER A 276 9.70 0.61 -6.90
CA SER A 276 10.33 -0.45 -7.69
C SER A 276 11.36 -1.27 -6.88
N ARG A 277 11.91 -0.71 -5.80
CA ARG A 277 12.88 -1.37 -4.91
C ARG A 277 12.22 -2.33 -3.93
N LEU A 278 10.95 -2.08 -3.58
CA LEU A 278 10.16 -2.95 -2.72
C LEU A 278 10.02 -4.34 -3.34
N LYS A 279 10.62 -5.33 -2.68
CA LYS A 279 10.64 -6.73 -3.13
C LYS A 279 9.44 -7.47 -2.53
N PRO A 280 8.47 -7.93 -3.34
CA PRO A 280 7.34 -8.69 -2.82
C PRO A 280 7.77 -10.08 -2.36
N VAL A 281 7.96 -10.27 -1.06
CA VAL A 281 8.44 -11.55 -0.48
C VAL A 281 7.31 -12.54 -0.27
N TYR A 282 6.12 -12.03 0.05
CA TYR A 282 4.92 -12.83 0.16
C TYR A 282 3.78 -12.08 -0.51
N TYR A 283 3.14 -12.69 -1.49
CA TYR A 283 2.10 -12.03 -2.27
C TYR A 283 0.99 -13.03 -2.58
N MET A 284 -0.22 -12.74 -2.13
CA MET A 284 -1.40 -13.55 -2.39
C MET A 284 -2.54 -12.64 -2.85
N ARG A 285 -2.96 -12.80 -4.10
CA ARG A 285 -4.08 -12.03 -4.65
C ARG A 285 -5.09 -12.93 -5.34
N PRO A 286 -6.19 -13.28 -4.64
CA PRO A 286 -7.27 -14.02 -5.26
C PRO A 286 -8.07 -13.11 -6.21
N ARG A 287 -8.62 -13.72 -7.25
CA ARG A 287 -9.46 -13.07 -8.25
C ARG A 287 -10.58 -13.99 -8.70
N SER A 288 -11.77 -13.43 -8.77
CA SER A 288 -12.96 -14.05 -9.36
C SER A 288 -13.15 -13.55 -10.78
N TYR A 289 -13.41 -14.46 -11.71
CA TYR A 289 -13.68 -14.17 -13.11
C TYR A 289 -14.93 -14.92 -13.59
N SER A 290 -15.56 -14.38 -14.63
CA SER A 290 -16.62 -15.06 -15.36
C SER A 290 -16.21 -15.26 -16.82
N LEU A 291 -16.62 -16.41 -17.39
CA LEU A 291 -16.45 -16.75 -18.79
C LEU A 291 -17.82 -17.06 -19.40
N SER A 292 -18.20 -16.29 -20.42
CA SER A 292 -19.40 -16.58 -21.20
C SER A 292 -19.16 -17.77 -22.13
N LEU A 293 -20.08 -18.72 -22.14
CA LEU A 293 -20.05 -19.92 -22.97
C LEU A 293 -21.16 -19.88 -24.03
N SER A 294 -20.91 -20.53 -25.16
CA SER A 294 -21.91 -20.69 -26.23
C SER A 294 -22.96 -21.76 -25.91
N ARG A 295 -22.75 -22.58 -24.87
CA ARG A 295 -23.66 -23.63 -24.43
C ARG A 295 -23.89 -23.53 -22.92
N PRO A 296 -25.04 -24.02 -22.42
CA PRO A 296 -25.29 -24.10 -20.99
C PRO A 296 -24.15 -24.80 -20.23
N PRO A 297 -23.73 -24.31 -19.05
CA PRO A 297 -24.14 -23.04 -18.44
C PRO A 297 -23.53 -21.84 -19.18
N PHE A 298 -24.35 -20.92 -19.70
CA PHE A 298 -23.89 -19.78 -20.52
C PHE A 298 -22.90 -18.86 -19.80
N LEU A 299 -22.81 -18.96 -18.48
CA LEU A 299 -21.83 -18.27 -17.66
C LEU A 299 -21.13 -19.30 -16.76
N LEU A 300 -19.80 -19.28 -16.76
CA LEU A 300 -18.96 -20.06 -15.86
C LEU A 300 -18.16 -19.10 -14.99
N SER A 301 -18.41 -19.13 -13.70
CA SER A 301 -17.57 -18.46 -12.70
C SER A 301 -16.39 -19.35 -12.34
N TYR A 302 -15.20 -18.77 -12.28
CA TYR A 302 -13.99 -19.45 -11.85
C TYR A 302 -13.11 -18.48 -11.06
N GLN A 303 -12.31 -19.03 -10.15
CA GLN A 303 -11.42 -18.27 -9.29
C GLN A 303 -9.98 -18.70 -9.50
N GLY A 304 -9.06 -17.79 -9.23
CA GLY A 304 -7.63 -18.09 -9.22
C GLY A 304 -6.89 -17.16 -8.28
N VAL A 305 -5.69 -17.57 -7.91
CA VAL A 305 -4.82 -16.83 -7.00
C VAL A 305 -3.49 -16.59 -7.70
N LEU A 306 -3.07 -15.32 -7.74
CA LEU A 306 -1.69 -14.97 -8.05
C LEU A 306 -0.92 -15.05 -6.73
N PHE A 307 0.00 -16.01 -6.64
CA PHE A 307 0.72 -16.33 -5.42
C PHE A 307 2.23 -16.15 -5.61
N ARG A 308 2.94 -15.74 -4.55
CA ARG A 308 4.39 -15.76 -4.47
C ARG A 308 4.79 -15.98 -3.01
N CYS A 309 5.75 -16.87 -2.81
CA CYS A 309 6.39 -17.11 -1.51
C CYS A 309 7.91 -17.18 -1.73
N TYR A 310 8.66 -16.22 -1.22
CA TYR A 310 10.12 -16.17 -1.38
C TYR A 310 10.79 -17.42 -0.78
N PRO A 311 11.75 -18.06 -1.48
CA PRO A 311 12.51 -17.60 -2.66
C PRO A 311 11.86 -17.90 -4.02
N GLU A 312 10.67 -18.49 -4.04
CA GLU A 312 10.01 -18.92 -5.27
C GLU A 312 9.50 -17.74 -6.12
N GLY A 313 9.24 -18.04 -7.39
CA GLY A 313 8.65 -17.11 -8.34
C GLY A 313 7.16 -16.89 -8.11
N TYR A 314 6.56 -16.08 -8.98
CA TYR A 314 5.11 -15.93 -9.08
C TYR A 314 4.47 -17.19 -9.67
N GLN A 315 3.45 -17.68 -8.99
CA GLN A 315 2.64 -18.82 -9.40
C GLN A 315 1.23 -18.33 -9.75
N THR A 316 0.74 -18.76 -10.92
CA THR A 316 -0.66 -18.63 -11.32
C THR A 316 -1.38 -19.90 -10.90
N LEU A 317 -2.31 -19.79 -9.96
CA LEU A 317 -3.05 -20.92 -9.39
C LEU A 317 -4.53 -20.83 -9.77
N LEU A 318 -5.09 -21.90 -10.32
CA LEU A 318 -6.52 -22.06 -10.57
C LEU A 318 -7.16 -22.74 -9.37
N ASP A 319 -8.22 -22.13 -8.83
CA ASP A 319 -8.98 -22.71 -7.72
C ASP A 319 -9.86 -23.87 -8.23
N ARG A 320 -9.75 -25.04 -7.58
CA ARG A 320 -10.59 -26.22 -7.86
C ARG A 320 -11.73 -26.38 -6.86
N GLY A 321 -11.88 -25.47 -5.90
CA GLY A 321 -12.78 -25.57 -4.77
C GLY A 321 -12.14 -26.29 -3.57
N GLN A 322 -12.77 -26.15 -2.39
CA GLN A 322 -12.34 -26.79 -1.13
C GLN A 322 -10.88 -26.50 -0.73
N GLY A 323 -10.35 -25.33 -1.09
CA GLY A 323 -8.96 -24.94 -0.77
C GLY A 323 -7.90 -25.69 -1.60
N SER A 324 -8.29 -26.40 -2.66
CA SER A 324 -7.37 -27.09 -3.57
C SER A 324 -6.99 -26.19 -4.75
N TYR A 325 -5.69 -25.97 -4.94
CA TYR A 325 -5.16 -25.18 -6.05
C TYR A 325 -4.49 -26.04 -7.10
N ARG A 326 -4.77 -25.76 -8.38
CA ARG A 326 -4.02 -26.27 -9.52
C ARG A 326 -3.03 -25.23 -9.99
N ARG A 327 -1.74 -25.58 -9.98
CA ARG A 327 -0.71 -24.74 -10.61
C ARG A 327 -0.89 -24.72 -12.12
N VAL A 328 -0.93 -23.53 -12.69
CA VAL A 328 -1.07 -23.30 -14.14
C VAL A 328 0.26 -22.84 -14.75
N CYS A 329 0.95 -21.93 -14.06
CA CYS A 329 2.17 -21.31 -14.56
C CYS A 329 3.04 -20.86 -13.39
N VAL A 330 4.36 -20.88 -13.58
CA VAL A 330 5.37 -20.33 -12.67
C VAL A 330 6.26 -19.38 -13.46
N GLN A 331 6.49 -18.18 -12.94
CA GLN A 331 7.24 -17.13 -13.61
C GLN A 331 8.05 -16.34 -12.58
N GLN A 332 9.28 -15.94 -12.91
CA GLN A 332 10.05 -15.09 -12.00
C GLN A 332 9.51 -13.66 -11.92
N ARG A 333 9.02 -13.16 -13.06
CA ARG A 333 8.41 -11.83 -13.14
C ARG A 333 6.91 -11.94 -12.94
N ARG A 334 6.36 -10.98 -12.22
CA ARG A 334 4.91 -10.85 -12.04
C ARG A 334 4.17 -10.73 -13.37
N PRO A 335 3.13 -11.55 -13.63
CA PRO A 335 2.30 -11.40 -14.82
C PRO A 335 1.42 -10.16 -14.72
N ALA A 336 1.20 -9.51 -15.86
CA ALA A 336 0.17 -8.48 -15.98
C ALA A 336 -1.23 -9.08 -15.74
N LEU A 337 -2.18 -8.27 -15.29
CA LEU A 337 -3.54 -8.75 -14.95
C LEU A 337 -4.23 -9.46 -16.13
N GLY A 338 -4.04 -8.95 -17.36
CA GLY A 338 -4.56 -9.58 -18.58
C GLY A 338 -3.91 -10.93 -18.89
N ALA A 339 -2.60 -11.05 -18.69
CA ALA A 339 -1.87 -12.31 -18.89
C ALA A 339 -2.31 -13.37 -17.86
N PHE A 340 -2.40 -12.99 -16.59
CA PHE A 340 -2.92 -13.85 -15.51
C PHE A 340 -4.33 -14.38 -15.83
N LYS A 341 -5.26 -13.51 -16.25
CA LYS A 341 -6.62 -13.91 -16.67
C LYS A 341 -6.58 -14.87 -17.86
N ALA A 342 -5.75 -14.60 -18.86
CA ALA A 342 -5.61 -15.43 -20.06
C ALA A 342 -5.05 -16.82 -19.73
N GLU A 343 -4.06 -16.90 -18.84
CA GLU A 343 -3.49 -18.16 -18.34
C GLU A 343 -4.55 -19.03 -17.67
N LEU A 344 -5.33 -18.47 -16.73
CA LEU A 344 -6.42 -19.17 -16.07
C LEU A 344 -7.50 -19.63 -17.04
N THR A 345 -7.94 -18.74 -17.95
CA THR A 345 -8.97 -19.05 -18.95
C THR A 345 -8.51 -20.18 -19.87
N ARG A 346 -7.24 -20.19 -20.26
CA ARG A 346 -6.66 -21.23 -21.11
C ARG A 346 -6.61 -22.56 -20.38
N ALA A 347 -6.15 -22.59 -19.12
CA ALA A 347 -6.13 -23.81 -18.30
C ALA A 347 -7.53 -24.43 -18.13
N LEU A 348 -8.54 -23.59 -17.94
CA LEU A 348 -9.94 -24.01 -17.83
C LEU A 348 -10.50 -24.60 -19.14
N LYS A 349 -10.11 -24.05 -20.30
CA LYS A 349 -10.48 -24.57 -21.62
C LYS A 349 -9.80 -25.92 -21.91
N VAL A 350 -8.55 -26.11 -21.47
CA VAL A 350 -7.81 -27.37 -21.66
C VAL A 350 -8.41 -28.48 -20.79
N ALA A 351 -8.73 -28.20 -19.52
CA ALA A 351 -9.39 -29.17 -18.64
C ALA A 351 -10.69 -29.72 -19.26
N ARG A 352 -11.49 -28.85 -19.90
CA ARG A 352 -12.73 -29.24 -20.59
C ARG A 352 -12.56 -30.10 -21.85
N ARG A 353 -11.37 -30.09 -22.47
CA ARG A 353 -11.09 -30.92 -23.65
C ARG A 353 -10.60 -32.31 -23.26
N GLY A 354 -10.00 -32.47 -22.07
CA GLY A 354 -9.45 -33.72 -21.58
C GLY A 354 -10.39 -34.54 -20.68
N GLU A 355 -11.34 -33.90 -19.99
CA GLU A 355 -12.31 -34.57 -19.12
C GLU A 355 -13.70 -34.62 -19.78
N SER A 356 -14.14 -35.83 -20.18
CA SER A 356 -15.56 -36.05 -20.46
C SER A 356 -16.36 -35.77 -19.19
N LEU A 357 -17.39 -34.93 -19.31
CA LEU A 357 -18.32 -34.50 -18.28
C LEU A 357 -18.75 -35.62 -17.30
N VAL A 358 -18.09 -35.74 -16.15
CA VAL A 358 -18.65 -36.47 -14.99
C VAL A 358 -18.75 -35.58 -13.75
N ALA A 359 -18.04 -34.45 -13.67
CA ALA A 359 -18.01 -33.61 -12.46
C ALA A 359 -18.90 -32.35 -12.52
N ALA A 360 -19.91 -32.29 -13.39
CA ALA A 360 -20.87 -31.16 -13.39
C ALA A 360 -21.89 -31.23 -12.24
N SER A 361 -21.90 -32.30 -11.44
CA SER A 361 -22.76 -32.43 -10.25
C SER A 361 -22.18 -31.82 -8.97
N ALA A 362 -20.87 -31.52 -8.92
CA ALA A 362 -20.22 -30.99 -7.72
C ALA A 362 -20.24 -29.45 -7.60
N TRP A 363 -20.80 -28.74 -8.59
CA TRP A 363 -20.85 -27.27 -8.65
C TRP A 363 -22.24 -26.71 -8.32
N ARG A 364 -22.94 -27.35 -7.37
CA ARG A 364 -24.09 -26.77 -6.68
C ARG A 364 -23.91 -27.04 -5.19
N HIS A 365 -23.48 -26.04 -4.45
CA HIS A 365 -24.02 -25.66 -3.14
C HIS A 365 -23.58 -24.24 -2.83
#